data_AF-A0A2U3NJW6-F1
#
_entry.id   AF-A0A2U3NJW6-F1
#
_cell.length_a   1.000
_cell.length_b   1.000
_cell.length_c   1.000
_cell.angle_alpha   90.00
_cell.angle_beta   90.00
_cell.angle_gamma   90.00
#
_symmetry.space_group_name_H-M   'P 1'
#
loop_
_entity.id
_entity.type
_entity.pdbx_description
1 polymer ?
#
loop_
_entity_poly.entity_id
_entity_poly.type
_entity_poly.pdbx_seq_one_letter_code
_entity_poly.pdbx_strand_id
1 'polypeptide(L)'
;MVLAAFGAAPPAGADPSAELMKMLPAGYSSNSCKPTDSKGALAAVNCRDNSLPGGPTDATYWLFGDDKGMNAAFTAYLKRPTWTPVTCPGMQSSDATAVVDSHGKQYGLIACGRGTGTDWQLRDGAVAWTRDADHFLGVAYVGYQGQEYPASLLNWVRAPQIEIDCSAAGGKYTAWHGDAEIYYSNCCFKDHCDEYVDGTYQGHSPG
;
A
#
# COMPACT_ATOMS: atom_id res chain seq x y z
N MET A 1 -10.28 -50.74 -32.83
CA MET A 1 -10.92 -49.57 -32.19
C MET A 1 -9.88 -48.92 -31.30
N VAL A 2 -9.49 -47.68 -31.62
CA VAL A 2 -8.49 -46.92 -30.86
C VAL A 2 -9.25 -46.08 -29.82
N LEU A 3 -9.04 -46.36 -28.54
CA LEU A 3 -9.55 -45.54 -27.44
C LEU A 3 -8.64 -44.33 -27.30
N ALA A 4 -9.13 -43.15 -27.70
CA ALA A 4 -8.48 -41.88 -27.41
C ALA A 4 -8.69 -41.54 -25.94
N ALA A 5 -7.60 -41.44 -25.18
CA ALA A 5 -7.62 -40.92 -23.82
C ALA A 5 -7.79 -39.39 -23.89
N PHE A 6 -8.91 -38.89 -23.38
CA PHE A 6 -9.08 -37.46 -23.13
C PHE A 6 -8.17 -37.08 -21.95
N GLY A 7 -7.07 -36.39 -22.25
CA GLY A 7 -6.27 -35.72 -21.24
C GLY A 7 -7.14 -34.68 -20.54
N ALA A 8 -7.38 -34.87 -19.24
CA ALA A 8 -7.99 -33.85 -18.41
C ALA A 8 -7.04 -32.64 -18.38
N ALA A 9 -7.51 -31.49 -18.86
CA ALA A 9 -6.81 -30.23 -18.65
C ALA A 9 -6.70 -29.98 -17.13
N PRO A 10 -5.56 -29.48 -16.63
CA PRO A 10 -5.46 -29.08 -15.23
C PRO A 10 -6.52 -28.01 -14.93
N PRO A 11 -7.07 -27.95 -13.70
CA PRO A 11 -8.01 -26.90 -13.33
C PRO A 11 -7.37 -25.55 -13.64
N ALA A 12 -8.13 -24.66 -14.30
CA ALA A 12 -7.70 -23.30 -14.55
C ALA A 12 -7.35 -22.66 -13.20
N GLY A 13 -6.04 -22.54 -12.92
CA GLY A 13 -5.58 -21.74 -11.79
C GLY A 13 -6.14 -20.33 -11.94
N ALA A 14 -6.50 -19.69 -10.84
CA ALA A 14 -6.93 -18.29 -10.86
C ALA A 14 -5.86 -17.46 -11.59
N ASP A 15 -6.29 -16.59 -12.51
CA ASP A 15 -5.40 -15.66 -13.20
C ASP A 15 -4.78 -14.71 -12.17
N PRO A 16 -3.45 -14.77 -11.92
CA PRO A 16 -2.80 -13.92 -10.91
C PRO A 16 -2.99 -12.43 -11.17
N SER A 17 -3.20 -12.03 -12.43
CA SER A 17 -3.47 -10.62 -12.78
C SER A 17 -4.87 -10.21 -12.32
N ALA A 18 -5.87 -11.06 -12.52
CA ALA A 18 -7.23 -10.82 -12.03
C ALA A 18 -7.31 -10.84 -10.50
N GLU A 19 -6.49 -11.66 -9.84
CA GLU A 19 -6.33 -11.66 -8.39
C GLU A 19 -5.71 -10.36 -7.89
N LEU A 20 -4.57 -9.95 -8.46
CA LEU A 20 -3.91 -8.69 -8.13
C LEU A 20 -4.83 -7.48 -8.33
N MET A 21 -5.64 -7.47 -9.40
CA MET A 21 -6.59 -6.38 -9.67
C MET A 21 -7.67 -6.23 -8.57
N LYS A 22 -8.08 -7.33 -7.91
CA LYS A 22 -9.04 -7.29 -6.79
C LYS A 22 -8.41 -6.78 -5.49
N MET A 23 -7.09 -6.86 -5.41
CA MET A 23 -6.29 -6.48 -4.24
C MET A 23 -5.83 -5.01 -4.28
N LEU A 24 -6.08 -4.30 -5.39
CA LEU A 24 -5.62 -2.92 -5.52
C LEU A 24 -6.35 -1.99 -4.55
N PRO A 25 -5.65 -0.96 -4.04
CA PRO A 25 -6.30 0.11 -3.31
C PRO A 25 -7.42 0.78 -4.13
N ALA A 26 -8.36 1.41 -3.43
CA ALA A 26 -9.47 2.12 -4.06
C ALA A 26 -8.99 3.32 -4.92
N GLY A 27 -9.88 3.83 -5.76
CA GLY A 27 -9.64 5.02 -6.59
C GLY A 27 -9.09 4.76 -7.99
N TYR A 28 -8.87 3.49 -8.36
CA TYR A 28 -8.52 3.13 -9.73
C TYR A 28 -9.75 2.75 -10.55
N SER A 29 -9.85 3.29 -11.75
CA SER A 29 -10.80 2.83 -12.75
C SER A 29 -10.30 1.54 -13.43
N SER A 30 -11.17 0.87 -14.19
CA SER A 30 -10.79 -0.34 -14.95
C SER A 30 -9.64 -0.10 -15.95
N ASN A 31 -9.43 1.15 -16.39
CA ASN A 31 -8.44 1.50 -17.41
C ASN A 31 -7.18 2.15 -16.82
N SER A 32 -7.18 2.40 -15.50
CA SER A 32 -6.08 3.05 -14.79
C SER A 32 -4.84 2.17 -14.68
N CYS A 33 -5.03 0.85 -14.70
CA CYS A 33 -3.98 -0.14 -14.46
C CYS A 33 -3.68 -0.97 -15.71
N LYS A 34 -2.40 -1.16 -16.00
CA LYS A 34 -1.92 -1.97 -17.12
C LYS A 34 -0.89 -2.99 -16.65
N PRO A 35 -0.89 -4.22 -17.19
CA PRO A 35 0.17 -5.19 -16.93
C PRO A 35 1.56 -4.61 -17.22
N THR A 36 2.54 -4.96 -16.40
CA THR A 36 3.93 -4.57 -16.56
C THR A 36 4.86 -5.77 -16.33
N ASP A 37 6.17 -5.59 -16.51
CA ASP A 37 7.16 -6.62 -16.23
C ASP A 37 7.08 -7.05 -14.75
N SER A 38 6.80 -8.33 -14.53
CA SER A 38 6.58 -8.88 -13.20
C SER A 38 7.85 -8.98 -12.36
N LYS A 39 9.05 -8.91 -12.96
CA LYS A 39 10.34 -8.98 -12.26
C LYS A 39 10.45 -10.19 -11.30
N GLY A 40 9.82 -11.31 -11.65
CA GLY A 40 9.79 -12.53 -10.81
C GLY A 40 8.56 -12.68 -9.92
N ALA A 41 7.63 -11.72 -9.93
CA ALA A 41 6.30 -11.85 -9.35
C ALA A 41 5.37 -12.69 -10.26
N LEU A 42 4.26 -13.20 -9.70
CA LEU A 42 3.20 -13.90 -10.44
C LEU A 42 2.42 -12.94 -11.35
N ALA A 43 2.20 -11.72 -10.88
CA ALA A 43 1.61 -10.63 -11.65
C ALA A 43 2.19 -9.29 -11.22
N ALA A 44 2.16 -8.33 -12.15
CA ALA A 44 2.44 -6.94 -11.85
C ALA A 44 1.62 -6.01 -12.72
N VAL A 45 1.16 -4.91 -12.13
CA VAL A 45 0.45 -3.85 -12.83
C VAL A 45 1.03 -2.49 -12.47
N ASN A 46 1.14 -1.59 -13.44
CA ASN A 46 1.37 -0.18 -13.21
C ASN A 46 0.05 0.56 -13.36
N CYS A 47 -0.30 1.37 -12.36
CA CYS A 47 -1.53 2.11 -12.26
C CYS A 47 -1.26 3.61 -12.23
N ARG A 48 -2.12 4.37 -12.90
CA ARG A 48 -2.08 5.84 -12.94
C ARG A 48 -3.49 6.41 -12.74
N ASP A 49 -3.56 7.73 -12.61
CA ASP A 49 -4.83 8.45 -12.55
C ASP A 49 -5.74 7.96 -11.41
N ASN A 50 -5.19 7.81 -10.19
CA ASN A 50 -6.00 7.54 -9.01
C ASN A 50 -6.91 8.75 -8.74
N SER A 51 -8.20 8.51 -8.53
CA SER A 51 -9.20 9.58 -8.38
C SER A 51 -9.42 10.04 -6.94
N LEU A 52 -8.79 9.40 -5.94
CA LEU A 52 -8.99 9.74 -4.55
C LEU A 52 -8.01 10.84 -4.10
N PRO A 53 -8.44 11.79 -3.25
CA PRO A 53 -7.54 12.74 -2.60
C PRO A 53 -6.39 12.03 -1.87
N GLY A 54 -5.17 12.58 -1.99
CA GLY A 54 -3.96 11.97 -1.44
C GLY A 54 -3.50 10.68 -2.15
N GLY A 55 -4.25 10.22 -3.17
CA GLY A 55 -3.90 9.06 -3.97
C GLY A 55 -2.68 9.31 -4.87
N PRO A 56 -2.02 8.23 -5.33
CA PRO A 56 -0.81 8.35 -6.12
C PRO A 56 -1.07 8.75 -7.57
N THR A 57 -0.12 9.49 -8.14
CA THR A 57 -0.08 9.80 -9.57
C THR A 57 0.43 8.61 -10.40
N ASP A 58 1.32 7.79 -9.83
CA ASP A 58 1.83 6.56 -10.42
C ASP A 58 2.04 5.52 -9.31
N ALA A 59 1.59 4.29 -9.51
CA ALA A 59 1.87 3.21 -8.58
C ALA A 59 2.14 1.93 -9.33
N THR A 60 2.96 1.06 -8.77
CA THR A 60 3.18 -0.28 -9.28
C THR A 60 2.90 -1.28 -8.18
N TYR A 61 2.19 -2.35 -8.55
CA TYR A 61 1.75 -3.39 -7.65
C TYR A 61 2.22 -4.74 -8.16
N TRP A 62 2.57 -5.62 -7.24
CA TRP A 62 3.04 -6.96 -7.53
C TRP A 62 2.35 -7.97 -6.61
N LEU A 63 2.05 -9.14 -7.17
CA LEU A 63 1.60 -10.33 -6.46
C LEU A 63 2.68 -11.40 -6.53
N PHE A 64 3.16 -11.88 -5.39
CA PHE A 64 4.18 -12.92 -5.30
C PHE A 64 3.57 -14.27 -4.94
N GLY A 65 4.32 -15.34 -5.22
CA GLY A 65 3.91 -16.69 -4.83
C GLY A 65 4.26 -17.04 -3.37
N ASP A 66 5.13 -16.26 -2.74
CA ASP A 66 5.55 -16.46 -1.35
C ASP A 66 6.13 -15.19 -0.72
N ASP A 67 6.23 -15.20 0.61
CA ASP A 67 6.77 -14.10 1.42
C ASP A 67 8.24 -13.83 1.14
N LYS A 68 9.02 -14.85 0.79
CA LYS A 68 10.46 -14.71 0.56
C LYS A 68 10.71 -13.87 -0.68
N GLY A 69 9.99 -14.14 -1.76
CA GLY A 69 10.03 -13.39 -3.01
C GLY A 69 9.57 -11.94 -2.82
N MET A 70 8.45 -11.74 -2.12
CA MET A 70 7.93 -10.41 -1.79
C MET A 70 8.93 -9.59 -0.97
N ASN A 71 9.46 -10.13 0.13
CA ASN A 71 10.39 -9.42 1.00
C ASN A 71 11.73 -9.14 0.31
N ALA A 72 12.21 -10.06 -0.53
CA ALA A 72 13.39 -9.83 -1.35
C ALA A 72 13.15 -8.70 -2.37
N ALA A 73 11.98 -8.66 -3.01
CA ALA A 73 11.62 -7.61 -3.95
C ALA A 73 11.48 -6.25 -3.28
N PHE A 74 10.83 -6.18 -2.11
CA PHE A 74 10.74 -4.97 -1.29
C PHE A 74 12.13 -4.43 -0.93
N THR A 75 12.99 -5.29 -0.38
CA THR A 75 14.37 -4.92 -0.01
C THR A 75 15.19 -4.48 -1.22
N ALA A 76 15.05 -5.16 -2.35
CA ALA A 76 15.73 -4.80 -3.60
C ALA A 76 15.23 -3.46 -4.15
N TYR A 77 13.93 -3.16 -3.98
CA TYR A 77 13.34 -1.89 -4.40
C TYR A 77 13.95 -0.71 -3.64
N LEU A 78 14.03 -0.80 -2.31
CA LEU A 78 14.58 0.27 -1.45
C LEU A 78 16.07 0.54 -1.70
N LYS A 79 16.80 -0.41 -2.30
CA LYS A 79 18.21 -0.28 -2.68
C LYS A 79 18.43 0.31 -4.07
N ARG A 80 17.37 0.61 -4.82
CA ARG A 80 17.50 1.18 -6.17
C ARG A 80 18.12 2.57 -6.09
N PRO A 81 19.00 2.94 -7.04
CA PRO A 81 19.58 4.29 -7.09
C PRO A 81 18.52 5.39 -7.28
N THR A 82 17.35 5.03 -7.80
CA THR A 82 16.20 5.94 -7.98
C THR A 82 15.33 6.09 -6.74
N TRP A 83 15.73 5.52 -5.60
CA TRP A 83 15.04 5.62 -4.31
C TRP A 83 15.95 6.29 -3.28
N THR A 84 15.55 7.45 -2.78
CA THR A 84 16.20 8.10 -1.64
C THR A 84 15.34 7.89 -0.40
N PRO A 85 15.78 7.15 0.61
CA PRO A 85 14.98 6.90 1.81
C PRO A 85 14.75 8.20 2.59
N VAL A 86 13.53 8.37 3.11
CA VAL A 86 13.14 9.48 3.98
C VAL A 86 12.32 8.94 5.15
N THR A 87 12.37 9.65 6.28
CA THR A 87 11.56 9.29 7.44
C THR A 87 10.09 9.46 7.10
N CYS A 88 9.30 8.38 7.23
CA CYS A 88 7.85 8.50 7.13
C CYS A 88 7.30 9.38 8.27
N PRO A 89 6.23 10.14 8.03
CA PRO A 89 5.50 10.83 9.09
C PRO A 89 5.25 9.91 10.29
N GLY A 90 5.48 10.43 11.50
CA GLY A 90 5.30 9.69 12.74
C GLY A 90 6.39 8.65 13.08
N MET A 91 7.37 8.40 12.20
CA MET A 91 8.45 7.43 12.44
C MET A 91 9.74 8.11 12.88
N GLN A 92 10.62 7.36 13.54
CA GLN A 92 11.88 7.88 14.09
C GLN A 92 13.07 7.78 13.12
N SER A 93 12.97 6.95 12.09
CA SER A 93 14.03 6.73 11.11
C SER A 93 13.46 6.51 9.71
N SER A 94 14.32 6.55 8.71
CA SER A 94 13.99 6.26 7.32
C SER A 94 14.06 4.77 6.96
N ASP A 95 14.33 3.91 7.94
CA ASP A 95 14.33 2.46 7.75
C ASP A 95 12.90 1.93 7.58
N ALA A 96 12.77 0.80 6.89
CA ALA A 96 11.49 0.12 6.76
C ALA A 96 10.96 -0.26 8.15
N THR A 97 9.70 0.09 8.39
CA THR A 97 9.03 -0.10 9.68
C THR A 97 7.97 -1.19 9.57
N ALA A 98 7.89 -2.05 10.58
CA ALA A 98 6.84 -3.06 10.67
C ALA A 98 5.48 -2.40 10.84
N VAL A 99 4.51 -2.86 10.06
CA VAL A 99 3.11 -2.51 10.25
C VAL A 99 2.48 -3.61 11.11
N VAL A 100 2.02 -3.23 12.30
CA VAL A 100 1.47 -4.13 13.31
C VAL A 100 0.03 -3.80 13.63
N ASP A 101 -0.76 -4.82 13.96
CA ASP A 101 -2.14 -4.64 14.42
C ASP A 101 -2.20 -4.19 15.89
N SER A 102 -3.40 -4.02 16.42
CA SER A 102 -3.63 -3.65 17.82
C SER A 102 -3.11 -4.68 18.84
N HIS A 103 -2.79 -5.91 18.39
CA HIS A 103 -2.19 -6.97 19.20
C HIS A 103 -0.66 -7.07 19.00
N GLY A 104 -0.06 -6.18 18.23
CA GLY A 104 1.38 -6.17 17.95
C GLY A 104 1.82 -7.21 16.94
N LYS A 105 0.91 -7.90 16.25
CA LYS A 105 1.25 -8.86 15.20
C LYS A 105 1.57 -8.09 13.92
N GLN A 106 2.75 -8.34 13.36
CA GLN A 106 3.13 -7.79 12.06
C GLN A 106 2.27 -8.39 10.93
N TYR A 107 1.82 -7.54 10.03
CA TYR A 107 1.13 -7.92 8.81
C TYR A 107 1.69 -7.24 7.55
N GLY A 108 2.76 -6.45 7.68
CA GLY A 108 3.44 -5.84 6.56
C GLY A 108 4.66 -5.03 6.98
N LEU A 109 5.30 -4.45 5.97
CA LEU A 109 6.36 -3.46 6.09
C LEU A 109 5.94 -2.18 5.38
N ILE A 110 6.48 -1.04 5.81
CA ILE A 110 6.30 0.24 5.12
C ILE A 110 7.60 1.03 5.12
N ALA A 111 7.88 1.73 4.03
CA ALA A 111 9.02 2.63 3.90
C ALA A 111 8.65 3.84 3.02
N CYS A 112 9.16 5.00 3.37
CA CYS A 112 8.98 6.23 2.60
C CYS A 112 10.26 6.60 1.87
N GLY A 113 10.12 7.22 0.71
CA GLY A 113 11.27 7.65 -0.07
C GLY A 113 10.92 8.64 -1.16
N ARG A 114 11.94 9.32 -1.67
CA ARG A 114 11.84 10.18 -2.85
C ARG A 114 12.35 9.47 -4.09
N GLY A 115 11.67 9.67 -5.20
CA GLY A 115 12.22 9.38 -6.52
C GLY A 115 13.35 10.34 -6.84
N THR A 116 14.42 9.84 -7.45
CA THR A 116 15.53 10.65 -7.97
C THR A 116 15.66 10.48 -9.48
N GLY A 117 16.50 11.31 -10.11
CA GLY A 117 16.74 11.27 -11.55
C GLY A 117 16.01 12.36 -12.31
N THR A 118 15.90 12.24 -13.63
CA THR A 118 15.33 13.28 -14.50
C THR A 118 13.82 13.45 -14.35
N ASP A 119 13.13 12.43 -13.85
CA ASP A 119 11.69 12.39 -13.61
C ASP A 119 11.33 12.60 -12.12
N TRP A 120 12.26 13.08 -11.30
CA TRP A 120 12.07 13.25 -9.85
C TRP A 120 10.81 14.05 -9.51
N GLN A 121 10.42 15.04 -10.33
CA GLN A 121 9.22 15.85 -10.08
C GLN A 121 7.92 15.04 -10.19
N LEU A 122 7.89 13.95 -10.96
CA LEU A 122 6.72 13.05 -11.06
C LEU A 122 6.71 11.99 -9.97
N ARG A 123 7.84 11.84 -9.28
CA ARG A 123 8.11 10.78 -8.32
C ARG A 123 8.64 11.35 -7.03
N ASP A 124 8.31 12.60 -6.76
CA ASP A 124 8.93 13.33 -5.67
C ASP A 124 8.67 12.51 -4.42
N GLY A 125 7.40 12.09 -4.19
CA GLY A 125 7.02 11.26 -3.05
C GLY A 125 6.70 9.83 -3.33
N ALA A 126 7.05 8.96 -2.39
CA ALA A 126 6.86 7.55 -2.53
C ALA A 126 6.63 6.85 -1.20
N VAL A 127 5.77 5.84 -1.25
CA VAL A 127 5.55 4.88 -0.17
C VAL A 127 5.65 3.50 -0.79
N ALA A 128 6.51 2.66 -0.22
CA ALA A 128 6.58 1.24 -0.51
C ALA A 128 6.00 0.48 0.68
N TRP A 129 5.14 -0.51 0.44
CA TRP A 129 4.56 -1.31 1.51
C TRP A 129 4.25 -2.74 1.09
N THR A 130 4.23 -3.65 2.06
CA THR A 130 3.78 -5.03 1.87
C THR A 130 2.48 -5.30 2.61
N ARG A 131 1.75 -6.33 2.14
CA ARG A 131 0.73 -7.03 2.93
C ARG A 131 1.10 -8.50 2.92
N ASP A 132 1.59 -8.98 4.06
CA ASP A 132 2.28 -10.26 4.14
C ASP A 132 1.34 -11.42 3.84
N ALA A 133 0.11 -11.38 4.39
CA ALA A 133 -0.90 -12.41 4.16
C ALA A 133 -1.37 -12.54 2.69
N ASP A 134 -1.19 -11.48 1.89
CA ASP A 134 -1.61 -11.43 0.49
C ASP A 134 -0.44 -11.58 -0.49
N HIS A 135 0.79 -11.76 0.01
CA HIS A 135 2.02 -11.74 -0.80
C HIS A 135 2.10 -10.53 -1.74
N PHE A 136 1.59 -9.39 -1.26
CA PHE A 136 1.40 -8.17 -2.05
C PHE A 136 2.48 -7.15 -1.75
N LEU A 137 3.00 -6.52 -2.80
CA LEU A 137 3.88 -5.36 -2.71
C LEU A 137 3.26 -4.21 -3.50
N GLY A 138 3.13 -3.05 -2.87
CA GLY A 138 2.82 -1.78 -3.52
C GLY A 138 4.00 -0.84 -3.44
N VAL A 139 4.28 -0.14 -4.54
CA VAL A 139 5.07 1.09 -4.50
C VAL A 139 4.29 2.17 -5.22
N ALA A 140 3.92 3.20 -4.47
CA ALA A 140 3.16 4.32 -4.96
C ALA A 140 4.03 5.57 -4.96
N TYR A 141 3.79 6.44 -5.93
CA TYR A 141 4.44 7.72 -6.11
C TYR A 141 3.40 8.84 -6.25
N VAL A 142 3.76 10.00 -5.72
CA VAL A 142 3.12 11.28 -5.99
C VAL A 142 4.13 12.20 -6.66
N GLY A 143 3.66 12.95 -7.66
CA GLY A 143 4.38 14.10 -8.16
C GLY A 143 4.64 15.14 -7.08
N TYR A 144 5.42 16.16 -7.40
CA TYR A 144 5.71 17.27 -6.50
C TYR A 144 4.41 17.96 -6.07
N GLN A 145 4.06 17.84 -4.79
CA GLN A 145 2.90 18.47 -4.13
C GLN A 145 3.35 19.56 -3.12
N GLY A 146 4.56 20.14 -3.28
CA GLY A 146 5.06 21.08 -2.28
C GLY A 146 5.33 20.44 -0.91
N GLN A 147 4.83 21.03 0.19
CA GLN A 147 5.15 20.61 1.57
C GLN A 147 4.34 19.39 2.07
N GLU A 148 3.33 18.91 1.35
CA GLU A 148 2.41 17.81 1.72
C GLU A 148 3.04 16.41 1.78
N TYR A 149 4.36 16.37 1.70
CA TYR A 149 5.15 15.20 1.43
C TYR A 149 5.62 14.48 2.71
N PRO A 150 5.56 13.13 2.82
CA PRO A 150 4.72 12.17 2.10
C PRO A 150 3.44 11.82 2.90
N ALA A 151 2.92 12.77 3.69
CA ALA A 151 1.83 12.55 4.63
C ALA A 151 0.52 12.11 3.96
N SER A 152 0.12 12.78 2.88
CA SER A 152 -1.11 12.46 2.15
C SER A 152 -1.08 11.05 1.55
N LEU A 153 0.05 10.68 0.92
CA LEU A 153 0.23 9.36 0.33
C LEU A 153 0.32 8.26 1.40
N LEU A 154 1.03 8.52 2.51
CA LEU A 154 1.09 7.58 3.63
C LEU A 154 -0.31 7.34 4.20
N ASN A 155 -1.08 8.40 4.43
CA ASN A 155 -2.46 8.27 4.90
C ASN A 155 -3.34 7.48 3.92
N TRP A 156 -3.22 7.74 2.61
CA TRP A 156 -3.96 6.99 1.60
C TRP A 156 -3.64 5.48 1.63
N VAL A 157 -2.38 5.11 1.89
CA VAL A 157 -1.98 3.69 2.08
C VAL A 157 -2.54 3.11 3.39
N ARG A 158 -2.52 3.89 4.48
CA ARG A 158 -2.81 3.40 5.84
C ARG A 158 -4.31 3.40 6.19
N ALA A 159 -5.09 4.36 5.70
CA ALA A 159 -6.46 4.57 6.10
C ALA A 159 -7.38 3.35 5.88
N PRO A 160 -7.36 2.65 4.73
CA PRO A 160 -8.22 1.46 4.53
C PRO A 160 -7.94 0.36 5.55
N GLN A 161 -6.67 0.18 5.93
CA GLN A 161 -6.28 -0.82 6.92
C GLN A 161 -6.75 -0.43 8.32
N ILE A 162 -6.56 0.84 8.71
CA ILE A 162 -7.06 1.36 9.99
C ILE A 162 -8.57 1.19 10.09
N GLU A 163 -9.31 1.43 9.01
CA GLU A 163 -10.76 1.22 8.95
C GLU A 163 -11.16 -0.25 9.14
N ILE A 164 -10.48 -1.17 8.46
CA ILE A 164 -10.72 -2.62 8.60
C ILE A 164 -10.44 -3.08 10.03
N ASP A 165 -9.28 -2.71 10.59
CA ASP A 165 -8.90 -3.10 11.95
C ASP A 165 -9.85 -2.51 12.98
N CYS A 166 -10.26 -1.26 12.79
CA CYS A 166 -11.25 -0.60 13.62
C CYS A 166 -12.59 -1.35 13.64
N SER A 167 -13.10 -1.71 12.46
CA SER A 167 -14.35 -2.46 12.31
C SER A 167 -14.24 -3.85 12.94
N ALA A 168 -13.12 -4.54 12.74
CA ALA A 168 -12.86 -5.87 13.33
C ALA A 168 -12.80 -5.83 14.86
N ALA A 169 -12.31 -4.73 15.44
CA ALA A 169 -12.30 -4.50 16.87
C ALA A 169 -13.68 -4.08 17.44
N GLY A 170 -14.69 -3.84 16.59
CA GLY A 170 -16.00 -3.37 16.98
C GLY A 170 -16.09 -1.85 17.20
N GLY A 171 -15.09 -1.11 16.72
CA GLY A 171 -15.08 0.35 16.72
C GLY A 171 -15.76 0.95 15.50
N LYS A 172 -15.95 2.28 15.53
CA LYS A 172 -16.45 3.07 14.42
C LYS A 172 -15.35 3.97 13.90
N TYR A 173 -14.94 3.73 12.64
CA TYR A 173 -13.96 4.54 11.96
C TYR A 173 -14.57 5.86 11.48
N THR A 174 -13.86 6.97 11.70
CA THR A 174 -14.15 8.25 11.03
C THR A 174 -12.85 8.91 10.56
N ALA A 175 -12.91 9.66 9.47
CA ALA A 175 -11.78 10.40 8.95
C ALA A 175 -12.23 11.78 8.47
N TRP A 176 -11.38 12.79 8.68
CA TRP A 176 -11.60 14.15 8.22
C TRP A 176 -10.28 14.81 7.85
N HIS A 177 -10.39 15.81 6.97
CA HIS A 177 -9.26 16.57 6.47
C HIS A 177 -9.28 17.95 7.12
N GLY A 178 -8.21 18.34 7.82
CA GLY A 178 -8.09 19.65 8.43
C GLY A 178 -7.65 20.73 7.44
N ASP A 179 -7.71 21.99 7.86
CA ASP A 179 -7.36 23.16 7.03
C ASP A 179 -5.87 23.22 6.60
N ALA A 180 -5.01 22.45 7.27
CA ALA A 180 -3.57 22.35 7.00
C ALA A 180 -3.17 21.09 6.23
N GLU A 181 -4.14 20.43 5.56
CA GLU A 181 -3.94 19.18 4.83
C GLU A 181 -3.42 18.01 5.67
N ILE A 182 -3.65 18.13 6.97
CA ILE A 182 -3.42 17.07 7.94
C ILE A 182 -4.63 16.14 7.89
N TYR A 183 -4.36 14.85 7.71
CA TYR A 183 -5.37 13.82 7.69
C TYR A 183 -5.58 13.29 9.10
N TYR A 184 -6.75 13.55 9.64
CA TYR A 184 -7.14 13.00 10.92
C TYR A 184 -8.06 11.81 10.69
N SER A 185 -7.83 10.74 11.45
CA SER A 185 -8.80 9.67 11.56
C SER A 185 -8.86 9.17 12.98
N ASN A 186 -10.00 8.57 13.34
CA ASN A 186 -10.13 7.90 14.60
C ASN A 186 -10.86 6.57 14.46
N CYS A 187 -10.56 5.66 15.38
CA CYS A 187 -11.37 4.49 15.64
C CYS A 187 -12.02 4.65 17.02
N CYS A 188 -13.31 4.93 17.06
CA CYS A 188 -14.02 5.17 18.31
C CYS A 188 -14.78 3.94 18.80
N PHE A 189 -14.53 3.57 20.06
CA PHE A 189 -15.28 2.59 20.82
C PHE A 189 -16.28 3.29 21.74
N LYS A 190 -16.89 2.54 22.67
CA LYS A 190 -17.87 3.10 23.60
C LYS A 190 -17.26 4.05 24.63
N ASP A 191 -15.99 3.86 24.97
CA ASP A 191 -15.32 4.50 26.10
C ASP A 191 -14.05 5.28 25.73
N HIS A 192 -13.50 5.06 24.54
CA HIS A 192 -12.31 5.74 24.03
C HIS A 192 -12.30 5.82 22.51
N CYS A 193 -11.44 6.69 21.97
CA CYS A 193 -11.10 6.73 20.56
C CYS A 193 -9.59 6.59 20.37
N ASP A 194 -9.17 5.75 19.43
CA ASP A 194 -7.80 5.72 18.93
C ASP A 194 -7.63 6.82 17.89
N GLU A 195 -6.70 7.75 18.11
CA GLU A 195 -6.45 8.88 17.22
C GLU A 195 -5.28 8.61 16.29
N TYR A 196 -5.45 9.00 15.02
CA TYR A 196 -4.45 8.89 13.99
C TYR A 196 -4.29 10.23 13.27
N VAL A 197 -3.05 10.63 13.07
CA VAL A 197 -2.66 11.81 12.29
C VAL A 197 -1.76 11.32 11.15
N ASP A 198 -2.15 11.62 9.92
CA ASP A 198 -1.51 11.18 8.68
C ASP A 198 -1.27 9.66 8.63
N GLY A 199 -2.28 8.89 9.07
CA GLY A 199 -2.23 7.43 9.15
C GLY A 199 -1.32 6.88 10.27
N THR A 200 -0.78 7.73 11.13
CA THR A 200 0.07 7.35 12.27
C THR A 200 -0.71 7.46 13.56
N TYR A 201 -0.69 6.39 14.36
CA TYR A 201 -1.30 6.36 15.69
C TYR A 201 -0.66 7.42 16.62
N GLN A 202 -1.50 8.24 17.26
CA GLN A 202 -1.08 9.29 18.19
C GLN A 202 -1.38 8.94 19.66
N GLY A 203 -2.37 8.09 19.92
CA GLY A 203 -2.79 7.73 21.28
C GLY A 203 -4.30 7.54 21.40
N HIS A 204 -4.75 7.41 22.65
CA HIS A 204 -6.17 7.30 22.98
C HIS A 204 -6.73 8.63 23.51
N SER A 205 -7.94 8.99 23.10
CA SER A 205 -8.75 10.05 23.70
C SER A 205 -10.03 9.51 24.35
N PRO A 206 -10.63 10.21 25.33
CA PRO A 206 -11.92 9.82 25.90
C PRO A 206 -13.05 9.87 24.86
N GLY A 207 -13.90 8.83 24.85
CA GLY A 207 -15.04 8.70 23.92
C GLY A 207 -16.29 9.46 24.33
#